data_AF-A0A0B7MIS4-F1
#
_entry.id   AF-A0A0B7MIS4-F1
#
_cell.length_a   1.000
_cell.length_b   1.000
_cell.length_c   1.000
_cell.angle_alpha   90.00
_cell.angle_beta   90.00
_cell.angle_gamma   90.00
#
_symmetry.space_group_name_H-M   'P 1'
#
loop_
_entity.id
_entity.type
_entity.pdbx_description
1 polymer ?
#
loop_
_entity_poly.entity_id
_entity_poly.type
_entity_poly.pdbx_seq_one_letter_code
_entity_poly.pdbx_strand_id
1 'polypeptide(L)' 'MSPPPESLNPPKHQTKANLDKKAILSALAAAQGNKKKAAQILGISRTTLWRRLKKYNI' A
#
# COMPACT_ATOMS: atom_id res chain seq x y z
N MET A 1 40.37 -24.01 -4.62
CA MET A 1 39.60 -23.35 -3.55
C MET A 1 39.13 -22.01 -4.09
N SER A 2 37.84 -21.87 -4.41
CA SER A 2 37.24 -20.56 -4.71
C SER A 2 35.96 -20.48 -3.88
N PRO A 3 35.78 -19.44 -3.06
CA PRO A 3 34.56 -19.30 -2.27
C PRO A 3 33.34 -19.03 -3.17
N PRO A 4 32.12 -19.38 -2.71
CA PRO A 4 30.90 -19.29 -3.51
C PRO A 4 30.53 -17.85 -3.86
N PRO A 5 29.88 -17.58 -4.99
CA PRO A 5 29.26 -16.28 -5.23
C PRO A 5 28.15 -16.06 -4.20
N GLU A 6 28.39 -15.07 -3.35
CA GLU A 6 27.52 -14.45 -2.37
C GLU A 6 26.11 -14.19 -2.94
N SER A 7 25.21 -15.17 -2.82
CA SER A 7 23.78 -14.95 -3.09
C SER A 7 23.15 -14.35 -1.83
N LEU A 8 23.51 -13.09 -1.56
CA LEU A 8 22.85 -12.22 -0.60
C LEU A 8 21.47 -11.82 -1.14
N ASN A 9 20.51 -12.75 -1.11
CA ASN A 9 19.11 -12.40 -1.13
C ASN A 9 18.64 -12.34 0.33
N PRO A 10 18.63 -11.15 0.98
CA PRO A 10 17.87 -11.05 2.22
C PRO A 10 16.41 -11.37 1.87
N PRO A 11 15.73 -12.23 2.67
CA PRO A 11 14.30 -12.40 2.53
C PRO A 11 13.68 -11.02 2.70
N LYS A 12 13.15 -10.47 1.60
CA LYS A 12 12.40 -9.22 1.59
C LYS A 12 11.34 -9.36 2.66
N HIS A 13 11.57 -8.73 3.81
CA HIS A 13 10.62 -8.64 4.88
C HIS A 13 9.32 -8.15 4.24
N GLN A 14 8.34 -9.04 4.12
CA GLN A 14 6.99 -8.69 3.71
C GLN A 14 6.43 -7.83 4.84
N THR A 15 6.80 -6.56 4.83
CA THR A 15 6.22 -5.53 5.65
C THR A 15 4.74 -5.47 5.31
N LYS A 16 3.95 -6.02 6.22
CA LYS A 16 2.52 -5.84 6.35
C LYS A 16 2.13 -4.42 5.94
N ALA A 17 1.04 -4.31 5.18
CA ALA A 17 0.29 -3.08 4.90
C ALA A 17 0.61 -2.30 3.60
N ASN A 18 1.12 -2.94 2.55
CA ASN A 18 0.97 -2.39 1.20
C ASN A 18 -0.47 -2.62 0.73
N LEU A 19 -1.42 -1.80 1.21
CA LEU A 19 -2.67 -1.66 0.46
C LEU A 19 -2.28 -1.14 -0.90
N ASP A 20 -2.52 -1.95 -1.93
CA ASP A 20 -2.17 -1.62 -3.29
C ASP A 20 -2.83 -0.31 -3.70
N LYS A 21 -2.10 0.51 -4.47
CA LYS A 21 -2.62 1.72 -5.09
C LYS A 21 -3.98 1.47 -5.75
N LYS A 22 -4.14 0.29 -6.35
CA LYS A 22 -5.39 -0.21 -6.95
C LYS A 22 -6.55 -0.28 -5.94
N ALA A 23 -6.34 -0.80 -4.74
CA ALA A 23 -7.40 -0.86 -3.72
C ALA A 23 -7.89 0.54 -3.34
N ILE A 24 -6.96 1.50 -3.20
CA ILE A 24 -7.29 2.90 -2.90
C ILE A 24 -8.07 3.55 -4.04
N LEU A 25 -7.63 3.35 -5.28
CA LEU A 25 -8.32 3.87 -6.47
C LEU A 25 -9.70 3.23 -6.64
N SER A 26 -9.84 1.93 -6.46
CA SER A 26 -11.14 1.24 -6.51
C SER A 26 -12.07 1.73 -5.42
N ALA A 27 -11.58 1.93 -4.19
CA ALA A 27 -12.38 2.49 -3.11
C ALA A 27 -12.76 3.95 -3.36
N LEU A 28 -11.89 4.76 -3.96
CA LEU A 28 -12.20 6.12 -4.38
C LEU A 28 -13.23 6.15 -5.52
N ALA A 29 -13.11 5.25 -6.49
CA ALA A 29 -14.07 5.12 -7.59
C ALA A 29 -15.46 4.68 -7.07
N ALA A 30 -15.51 3.64 -6.23
CA ALA A 30 -16.73 3.17 -5.57
C ALA A 30 -17.34 4.24 -4.65
N ALA A 31 -16.49 5.08 -4.03
CA ALA A 31 -16.92 6.20 -3.22
C ALA A 31 -17.20 7.48 -4.03
N GLN A 32 -17.05 7.47 -5.35
CA GLN A 32 -17.17 8.64 -6.23
C GLN A 32 -16.34 9.85 -5.74
N GLY A 33 -15.08 9.62 -5.37
CA GLY A 33 -14.18 10.66 -4.86
C GLY A 33 -14.37 11.00 -3.38
N ASN A 34 -15.34 10.39 -2.70
CA ASN A 34 -15.57 10.63 -1.28
C ASN A 34 -14.57 9.88 -0.40
N LYS A 35 -13.51 10.57 -0.01
CA LYS A 35 -12.42 10.06 0.85
C LYS A 35 -12.91 9.43 2.17
N LYS A 36 -14.06 9.86 2.73
CA LYS A 36 -14.63 9.24 3.96
C LYS A 36 -15.16 7.85 3.66
N LYS A 37 -15.98 7.74 2.61
CA LYS A 37 -16.55 6.47 2.15
C LYS A 37 -15.44 5.53 1.67
N ALA A 38 -14.45 6.03 0.92
CA ALA A 38 -13.31 5.23 0.48
C ALA A 38 -12.53 4.64 1.66
N ALA A 39 -12.30 5.43 2.73
CA ALA A 39 -11.67 4.95 3.95
C ALA A 39 -12.51 3.87 4.66
N GLN A 40 -13.84 4.05 4.71
CA GLN A 40 -14.76 3.05 5.26
C GLN A 40 -14.78 1.75 4.43
N ILE A 41 -14.81 1.84 3.10
CA ILE A 41 -14.74 0.69 2.19
C ILE A 41 -13.46 -0.10 2.40
N LEU A 42 -12.35 0.60 2.63
CA LEU A 42 -11.05 -0.02 2.91
C LEU A 42 -10.89 -0.48 4.36
N GLY A 43 -11.84 -0.20 5.26
CA GLY A 43 -11.74 -0.51 6.68
C GLY A 43 -10.60 0.24 7.39
N ILE A 44 -10.21 1.42 6.89
CA ILE A 44 -9.12 2.22 7.47
C ILE A 44 -9.60 3.60 7.91
N SER A 45 -8.87 4.21 8.83
CA SER A 45 -9.09 5.60 9.20
C SER A 45 -8.79 6.54 8.04
N ARG A 46 -9.50 7.68 7.97
CA ARG A 46 -9.26 8.76 6.99
C ARG A 46 -7.79 9.22 6.97
N THR A 47 -7.15 9.28 8.13
CA THR A 47 -5.73 9.65 8.28
C THR A 47 -4.79 8.63 7.61
N THR A 48 -5.09 7.34 7.72
CA THR A 48 -4.35 6.26 7.05
C THR A 48 -4.54 6.32 5.53
N LEU A 49 -5.75 6.60 5.06
CA LEU A 49 -6.02 6.83 3.64
C LEU A 49 -5.18 8.02 3.13
N TRP A 50 -5.17 9.14 3.85
CA TRP A 50 -4.43 10.34 3.44
C TRP A 50 -2.91 10.12 3.38
N ARG A 51 -2.33 9.46 4.39
CA ARG A 51 -0.90 9.08 4.36
C ARG A 51 -0.56 8.22 3.14
N ARG A 52 -1.46 7.29 2.77
CA ARG A 52 -1.28 6.44 1.59
C ARG A 52 -1.45 7.21 0.28
N LEU A 53 -2.45 8.09 0.17
CA LEU A 53 -2.61 8.97 -0.99
C LEU A 53 -1.36 9.83 -1.21
N LYS A 54 -0.83 10.43 -0.13
CA LYS A 54 0.43 11.19 -0.17
C LYS A 54 1.63 10.33 -0.56
N LYS A 55 1.72 9.09 -0.05
CA LYS A 55 2.78 8.13 -0.42
C LYS A 55 2.73 7.73 -1.89
N TYR A 56 1.53 7.58 -2.46
CA TYR A 56 1.32 7.18 -3.86
C TYR A 56 1.18 8.35 -4.84
N ASN A 57 1.24 9.58 -4.33
CA ASN A 57 1.07 10.84 -5.08
C ASN A 57 -0.23 10.86 -5.91
N ILE A 58 -1.36 10.58 -5.25
CA ILE A 58 -2.73 10.61 -5.83
C ILE A 58 -3.55 11.70 -5.15
#